data_AF-A0A9D4HE51-F1
#
_entry.id   AF-A0A9D4HE51-F1
#
_cell.length_a   1.000
_cell.length_b   1.000
_cell.length_c   1.000
_cell.angle_alpha   90.00
_cell.angle_beta   90.00
_cell.angle_gamma   90.00
#
_symmetry.space_group_name_H-M   'P 1'
#
loop_
_entity.id
_entity.type
_entity.pdbx_description
1 polymer ?
#
loop_
_entity_poly.entity_id
_entity_poly.type
_entity_poly.pdbx_seq_one_letter_code
_entity_poly.pdbx_strand_id
1 'polypeptide(L)'
;MKANTKKTVHITQFLSENSKRRKKNKRKKFVLHSSERETIVFKTEDEHPYLGIQMEEWGAANMRVLNHLLTVNDIERSEVEYYLAYTTRIFEFEESFEWNSVLNYDYHNRELQAEHGFKWGTYSPHMELQMLVPKRPKPSVPVQNPAPKEDCRIFKAKGACPFGDKCRYKHVKALPSNNSRQDATKNQ
;
A
#
# COMPACT_ATOMS: atom_id res chain seq x y z
N MET A 1 -21.66 10.74 38.80
CA MET A 1 -20.26 10.28 38.87
C MET A 1 -19.58 10.72 37.59
N LYS A 2 -18.57 11.60 37.64
CA LYS A 2 -17.82 11.98 36.43
C LYS A 2 -16.93 10.78 36.09
N ALA A 3 -17.20 10.09 34.99
CA ALA A 3 -16.31 9.06 34.49
C ALA A 3 -14.94 9.71 34.25
N ASN A 4 -13.91 9.20 34.91
CA ASN A 4 -12.54 9.64 34.68
C ASN A 4 -12.09 9.03 33.36
N THR A 5 -12.43 9.67 32.24
CA THR A 5 -12.05 9.19 30.91
C THR A 5 -10.54 9.21 30.80
N LYS A 6 -9.96 8.03 30.65
CA LYS A 6 -8.53 7.84 30.42
C LYS A 6 -8.13 8.57 29.13
N LYS A 7 -7.06 9.35 29.17
CA LYS A 7 -6.59 10.11 28.01
C LYS A 7 -6.01 9.16 26.96
N THR A 8 -6.49 9.23 25.73
CA THR A 8 -5.97 8.38 24.64
C THR A 8 -4.51 8.66 24.31
N VAL A 9 -3.74 7.59 24.13
CA VAL A 9 -2.35 7.61 23.66
C VAL A 9 -2.33 7.34 22.15
N HIS A 10 -2.01 8.38 21.36
CA HIS A 10 -2.03 8.32 19.90
C HIS A 10 -0.64 8.14 19.27
N ILE A 11 -0.60 7.47 18.12
CA ILE A 11 0.60 7.27 17.28
C ILE A 11 1.32 8.58 16.97
N THR A 12 0.57 9.66 16.72
CA THR A 12 1.11 10.98 16.35
C THR A 12 2.06 11.57 17.40
N GLN A 13 1.89 11.21 18.67
CA GLN A 13 2.75 11.67 19.76
C GLN A 13 4.15 11.05 19.70
N PHE A 14 4.28 9.86 19.09
CA PHE A 14 5.49 9.02 19.07
C PHE A 14 6.16 8.92 17.69
N LEU A 15 5.72 9.73 16.73
CA LEU A 15 6.37 9.86 15.41
C LEU A 15 7.74 10.53 15.52
N SER A 16 8.62 10.26 14.55
CA SER A 16 9.91 10.95 14.43
C SER A 16 9.73 12.45 14.09
N GLU A 17 10.71 13.27 14.44
CA GLU A 17 10.68 14.71 14.08
C GLU A 17 10.65 14.94 12.57
N ASN A 18 11.32 14.07 11.79
CA ASN A 18 11.28 14.12 10.32
C ASN A 18 9.85 13.87 9.79
N SER A 19 9.17 12.87 10.34
CA SER A 19 7.76 12.55 10.00
C SER A 19 6.82 13.70 10.38
N LYS A 20 6.98 14.27 11.57
CA LYS A 20 6.20 15.44 12.05
C LYS A 20 6.41 16.65 11.14
N ARG A 21 7.66 16.95 10.77
CA ARG A 21 8.00 18.06 9.85
C ARG A 21 7.40 17.84 8.45
N ARG A 22 7.49 16.62 7.91
CA ARG A 22 6.89 16.25 6.61
C ARG A 22 5.38 16.49 6.60
N LYS A 23 4.67 16.04 7.63
CA LYS A 23 3.22 16.27 7.78
C LYS A 23 2.88 17.75 7.92
N LYS A 24 3.64 18.51 8.72
CA LYS A 24 3.46 19.97 8.87
C LYS A 24 3.67 20.70 7.54
N ASN A 25 4.69 20.34 6.76
CA ASN A 25 4.98 20.95 5.47
C ASN A 25 3.89 20.64 4.42
N LYS A 26 3.33 19.43 4.44
CA LYS A 26 2.21 19.06 3.54
C LYS A 26 0.98 19.92 3.81
N ARG A 27 0.64 20.14 5.10
CA ARG A 27 -0.43 21.06 5.51
C ARG A 27 -0.17 22.51 5.10
N LYS A 28 1.10 22.96 5.13
CA LYS A 28 1.50 24.32 4.72
C LYS A 28 1.55 24.53 3.20
N LYS A 29 1.55 23.48 2.36
CA LYS A 29 1.64 23.64 0.89
C LYS A 29 0.33 24.10 0.23
N PHE A 30 -0.80 24.07 0.93
CA PHE A 30 -2.07 24.62 0.45
C PHE A 30 -2.20 26.13 0.76
N VAL A 31 -1.24 26.93 0.28
CA VAL A 31 -1.29 28.40 0.34
C VAL A 31 -1.50 28.91 -1.09
N LEU A 32 -2.67 29.48 -1.37
CA LEU A 32 -3.09 29.86 -2.73
C LEU A 32 -2.44 31.17 -3.20
N HIS A 33 -2.13 32.07 -2.25
CA HIS A 33 -1.54 33.37 -2.53
C HIS A 33 -0.70 33.87 -1.34
N SER A 34 0.48 34.41 -1.63
CA SER A 34 1.39 35.01 -0.65
C SER A 34 1.87 36.35 -1.19
N SER A 35 1.41 37.46 -0.60
CA SER A 35 2.02 38.79 -0.80
C SER A 35 2.78 39.20 0.47
N GLU A 36 3.59 40.26 0.40
CA GLU A 36 4.36 40.77 1.54
C GLU A 36 3.51 41.17 2.76
N ARG A 37 2.18 41.33 2.60
CA ARG A 37 1.30 41.79 3.68
C ARG A 37 0.19 40.80 4.08
N GLU A 38 -0.19 39.85 3.22
CA GLU A 38 -1.25 38.88 3.56
C GLU A 38 -1.01 37.49 2.93
N THR A 39 -1.29 36.45 3.71
CA THR A 39 -1.29 35.04 3.27
C THR A 39 -2.69 34.46 3.43
N ILE A 40 -3.29 34.03 2.32
CA ILE A 40 -4.60 33.36 2.33
C ILE A 40 -4.35 31.85 2.46
N VAL A 41 -4.66 31.30 3.62
CA VAL A 41 -4.53 29.87 3.94
C VAL A 41 -5.91 29.23 3.98
N PHE A 42 -6.22 28.35 3.04
CA PHE A 42 -7.35 27.43 3.20
C PHE A 42 -6.89 26.30 4.14
N LYS A 43 -7.42 26.28 5.36
CA LYS A 43 -7.33 25.10 6.22
C LYS A 43 -8.41 24.13 5.74
N THR A 44 -8.03 22.98 5.18
CA THR A 44 -8.96 21.87 5.09
C THR A 44 -9.27 21.45 6.52
N GLU A 45 -10.49 21.71 6.99
CA GLU A 45 -10.80 21.57 8.40
C GLU A 45 -10.73 20.12 8.92
N ASP A 46 -10.77 19.10 8.05
CA ASP A 46 -10.97 17.71 8.51
C ASP A 46 -10.00 16.67 7.93
N GLU A 47 -8.71 16.97 7.81
CA GLU A 47 -7.74 15.89 7.55
C GLU A 47 -7.51 15.05 8.82
N HIS A 48 -8.02 13.82 8.81
CA HIS A 48 -7.88 12.83 9.89
C HIS A 48 -6.45 12.82 10.47
N PRO A 49 -6.26 12.80 11.81
CA PRO A 49 -4.94 13.00 12.44
C PRO A 49 -3.85 12.06 11.94
N TYR A 50 -4.21 10.84 11.56
CA TYR A 50 -3.26 9.84 11.09
C TYR A 50 -2.94 9.93 9.60
N LEU A 51 -3.65 10.76 8.84
CA LEU A 51 -3.45 10.89 7.39
C LEU A 51 -1.98 11.14 7.02
N GLY A 52 -1.48 10.38 6.06
CA GLY A 52 -0.11 10.51 5.53
C GLY A 52 1.00 9.84 6.34
N ILE A 53 0.69 9.20 7.47
CA ILE A 53 1.62 8.32 8.19
C ILE A 53 1.89 7.10 7.30
N GLN A 54 3.17 6.77 7.07
CA GLN A 54 3.55 5.55 6.35
C GLN A 54 3.55 4.34 7.28
N MET A 55 3.49 3.14 6.71
CA MET A 55 3.46 1.89 7.49
C MET A 55 4.64 1.78 8.47
N GLU A 56 5.84 2.11 8.02
CA GLU A 56 7.06 2.00 8.82
C GLU A 56 7.10 3.05 9.94
N GLU A 57 6.59 4.25 9.64
CA GLU A 57 6.44 5.32 10.62
C GLU A 57 5.44 4.93 11.72
N TRP A 58 4.32 4.31 11.31
CA TRP A 58 3.32 3.77 12.22
C TRP A 58 3.91 2.65 13.08
N GLY A 59 4.57 1.66 12.48
CA GLY A 59 5.16 0.52 13.19
C GLY A 59 6.18 0.97 14.24
N ALA A 60 7.10 1.86 13.86
CA ALA A 60 8.09 2.39 14.80
C ALA A 60 7.46 3.19 15.94
N ALA A 61 6.45 4.03 15.64
CA ALA A 61 5.73 4.78 16.67
C ALA A 61 4.89 3.87 17.56
N ASN A 62 4.27 2.83 17.00
CA ASN A 62 3.47 1.84 17.72
C ASN A 62 4.32 1.07 18.75
N MET A 63 5.57 0.73 18.42
CA MET A 63 6.49 0.11 19.39
C MET A 63 6.90 1.09 20.50
N ARG A 64 7.04 2.39 20.19
CA ARG A 64 7.28 3.41 21.21
C ARG A 64 6.07 3.64 22.12
N VAL A 65 4.84 3.52 21.57
CA VAL A 65 3.60 3.53 22.36
C VAL A 65 3.59 2.36 23.33
N LEU A 66 3.85 1.12 22.87
CA LEU A 66 3.93 -0.05 23.77
C LEU A 66 4.92 0.17 24.92
N ASN A 67 6.13 0.64 24.59
CA ASN A 67 7.13 0.96 25.61
C ASN A 67 6.63 2.02 26.59
N HIS A 68 5.98 3.09 26.10
CA HIS A 68 5.41 4.12 26.96
C HIS A 68 4.32 3.57 27.89
N LEU A 69 3.37 2.78 27.38
CA LEU A 69 2.30 2.18 28.16
C LEU A 69 2.86 1.28 29.28
N LEU A 70 3.92 0.52 29.01
CA LEU A 70 4.60 -0.28 30.03
C LEU A 70 5.30 0.59 31.08
N THR A 71 5.93 1.69 30.68
CA THR A 71 6.64 2.58 31.63
C THR A 71 5.70 3.34 32.56
N VAL A 72 4.52 3.72 32.07
CA VAL A 72 3.50 4.41 32.87
C VAL A 72 2.57 3.42 33.60
N ASN A 73 2.86 2.12 33.53
CA ASN A 73 2.09 1.02 34.10
C ASN A 73 0.61 1.05 33.71
N ASP A 74 0.37 1.43 32.46
CA ASP A 74 -0.96 1.60 31.88
C ASP A 74 -1.41 0.37 31.06
N ILE A 75 -0.44 -0.54 30.82
CA ILE A 75 -0.63 -1.93 30.41
C ILE A 75 0.27 -2.81 31.27
N GLU A 76 -0.24 -3.96 31.73
CA GLU A 76 0.58 -4.94 32.45
C GLU A 76 1.44 -5.78 31.50
N ARG A 77 2.52 -6.37 32.01
CA ARG A 77 3.36 -7.29 31.20
C ARG A 77 2.59 -8.51 30.70
N SER A 78 1.63 -8.99 31.49
CA SER A 78 0.69 -10.07 31.15
C SER A 78 -0.21 -9.70 29.96
N GLU A 79 -0.42 -8.40 29.70
CA GLU A 79 -1.30 -7.92 28.65
C GLU A 79 -0.57 -7.54 27.36
N VAL A 80 0.76 -7.60 27.34
CA VAL A 80 1.57 -7.29 26.14
C VAL A 80 1.18 -8.15 24.95
N GLU A 81 0.83 -9.42 25.18
CA GLU A 81 0.39 -10.34 24.12
C GLU A 81 -0.81 -9.78 23.34
N TYR A 82 -1.78 -9.17 24.02
CA TYR A 82 -2.95 -8.54 23.41
C TYR A 82 -2.57 -7.33 22.54
N TYR A 83 -1.59 -6.54 22.98
CA TYR A 83 -1.07 -5.42 22.20
C TYR A 83 -0.34 -5.89 20.94
N LEU A 84 0.44 -6.97 21.06
CA LEU A 84 1.12 -7.57 19.93
C LEU A 84 0.13 -8.20 18.95
N ALA A 85 -0.89 -8.90 19.43
CA ALA A 85 -1.97 -9.45 18.59
C ALA A 85 -2.68 -8.34 17.80
N TYR A 86 -3.01 -7.23 18.45
CA TYR A 86 -3.55 -6.04 17.79
C TYR A 86 -2.60 -5.48 16.73
N THR A 87 -1.31 -5.38 17.06
CA THR A 87 -0.30 -4.84 16.15
C THR A 87 -0.16 -5.71 14.91
N THR A 88 -0.10 -7.03 15.07
CA THR A 88 -0.08 -7.99 13.97
C THR A 88 -1.32 -7.84 13.10
N ARG A 89 -2.51 -7.72 13.72
CA ARG A 89 -3.77 -7.52 12.98
C ARG A 89 -3.77 -6.28 12.09
N ILE A 90 -3.19 -5.17 12.56
CA ILE A 90 -3.05 -3.95 11.74
C ILE A 90 -2.14 -4.18 10.53
N PHE A 91 -1.05 -4.95 10.68
CA PHE A 91 -0.20 -5.31 9.55
C PHE A 91 -0.91 -6.26 8.57
N GLU A 92 -1.65 -7.23 9.07
CA GLU A 92 -2.48 -8.12 8.23
C GLU A 92 -3.51 -7.34 7.40
N PHE A 93 -4.13 -6.30 7.99
CA PHE A 93 -5.07 -5.48 7.25
C PHE A 93 -4.44 -4.74 6.07
N GLU A 94 -3.16 -4.37 6.14
CA GLU A 94 -2.55 -3.67 5.02
C GLU A 94 -2.55 -4.53 3.76
N GLU A 95 -2.46 -5.86 3.85
CA GLU A 95 -2.47 -6.73 2.67
C GLU A 95 -3.77 -6.60 1.86
N SER A 96 -4.89 -6.42 2.55
CA SER A 96 -6.24 -6.50 1.96
C SER A 96 -7.00 -5.16 1.90
N PHE A 97 -6.61 -4.16 2.69
CA PHE A 97 -7.37 -2.92 2.86
C PHE A 97 -6.53 -1.66 2.56
N GLU A 98 -7.20 -0.58 2.17
CA GLU A 98 -6.54 0.70 1.91
C GLU A 98 -5.89 1.22 3.20
N TRP A 99 -4.61 1.57 3.15
CA TRP A 99 -3.85 1.96 4.34
C TRP A 99 -4.46 3.14 5.12
N ASN A 100 -5.06 4.13 4.44
CA ASN A 100 -5.75 5.21 5.15
C ASN A 100 -6.98 4.72 5.94
N SER A 101 -7.69 3.72 5.42
CA SER A 101 -8.82 3.11 6.14
C SER A 101 -8.33 2.33 7.37
N VAL A 102 -7.19 1.64 7.26
CA VAL A 102 -6.51 0.95 8.37
C VAL A 102 -6.05 1.95 9.44
N LEU A 103 -5.51 3.10 9.04
CA LEU A 103 -5.13 4.17 9.98
C LEU A 103 -6.34 4.79 10.68
N ASN A 104 -7.47 4.96 9.98
CA ASN A 104 -8.70 5.44 10.59
C ASN A 104 -9.23 4.43 11.62
N TYR A 105 -9.22 3.15 11.26
CA TYR A 105 -9.51 2.05 12.17
C TYR A 105 -8.60 2.11 13.40
N ASP A 106 -7.28 2.19 13.25
CA ASP A 106 -6.37 2.27 14.40
C ASP A 106 -6.64 3.47 15.30
N TYR A 107 -6.97 4.63 14.72
CA TYR A 107 -7.34 5.81 15.50
C TYR A 107 -8.57 5.55 16.38
N HIS A 108 -9.67 5.07 15.78
CA HIS A 108 -10.91 4.83 16.51
C HIS A 108 -10.78 3.69 17.52
N ASN A 109 -9.98 2.67 17.22
CA ASN A 109 -9.77 1.56 18.13
C ASN A 109 -9.08 2.05 19.41
N ARG A 110 -8.12 2.98 19.28
CA ARG A 110 -7.43 3.59 20.43
C ARG A 110 -8.36 4.48 21.25
N GLU A 111 -9.23 5.25 20.61
CA GLU A 111 -10.24 6.06 21.30
C GLU A 111 -11.18 5.16 22.13
N LEU A 112 -11.73 4.13 21.50
CA LEU A 112 -12.63 3.19 22.17
C LEU A 112 -11.90 2.37 23.25
N GLN A 113 -10.63 2.03 23.04
CA GLN A 113 -9.81 1.33 24.04
C GLN A 113 -9.58 2.22 25.27
N ALA A 114 -9.34 3.52 25.08
CA ALA A 114 -9.19 4.47 26.19
C ALA A 114 -10.52 4.74 26.90
N GLU A 115 -11.64 4.80 26.16
CA GLU A 115 -12.97 5.04 26.70
C GLU A 115 -13.51 3.84 27.49
N HIS A 116 -13.38 2.63 26.92
CA HIS A 116 -14.02 1.42 27.46
C HIS A 116 -13.06 0.46 28.15
N GLY A 117 -11.75 0.61 27.97
CA GLY A 117 -10.74 -0.20 28.66
C GLY A 117 -10.69 -1.67 28.25
N PHE A 118 -11.17 -2.03 27.07
CA PHE A 118 -11.05 -3.42 26.59
C PHE A 118 -9.59 -3.78 26.29
N LYS A 119 -9.29 -5.08 26.31
CA LYS A 119 -7.95 -5.59 25.99
C LYS A 119 -7.62 -5.32 24.53
N TRP A 120 -6.38 -4.91 24.25
CA TRP A 120 -5.92 -4.75 22.88
C TRP A 120 -6.20 -6.00 22.03
N GLY A 121 -6.56 -5.81 20.77
CA GLY A 121 -6.82 -6.94 19.87
C GLY A 121 -8.16 -7.65 20.12
N THR A 122 -8.99 -7.13 21.03
CA THR A 122 -10.40 -7.54 21.11
C THR A 122 -11.06 -7.33 19.76
N TYR A 123 -11.61 -8.40 19.18
CA TYR A 123 -12.26 -8.37 17.88
C TYR A 123 -13.51 -7.50 17.92
N SER A 124 -13.56 -6.47 17.06
CA SER A 124 -14.72 -5.60 16.89
C SER A 124 -15.26 -5.71 15.45
N PRO A 125 -16.13 -6.71 15.17
CA PRO A 125 -16.60 -6.98 13.81
C PRO A 125 -17.31 -5.78 13.17
N HIS A 126 -18.10 -5.05 13.96
CA HIS A 126 -18.81 -3.87 13.47
C HIS A 126 -17.86 -2.79 12.97
N MET A 127 -16.78 -2.57 13.71
CA MET A 127 -15.78 -1.58 13.37
C MET A 127 -14.97 -1.99 12.13
N GLU A 128 -14.59 -3.27 12.01
CA GLU A 128 -13.93 -3.77 10.81
C GLU A 128 -14.80 -3.56 9.56
N LEU A 129 -16.10 -3.91 9.64
CA LEU A 129 -17.04 -3.79 8.52
C LEU A 129 -17.32 -2.35 8.10
N GLN A 130 -17.38 -1.41 9.06
CA GLN A 130 -17.72 -0.02 8.76
C GLN A 130 -16.52 0.80 8.29
N MET A 131 -15.32 0.50 8.78
CA MET A 131 -14.17 1.40 8.63
C MET A 131 -13.18 0.93 7.58
N LEU A 132 -13.00 -0.37 7.40
CA LEU A 132 -12.00 -0.90 6.49
C LEU A 132 -12.51 -0.88 5.04
N VAL A 133 -11.70 -0.33 4.14
CA VAL A 133 -12.02 -0.25 2.71
C VAL A 133 -11.16 -1.26 1.97
N PRO A 134 -11.74 -2.32 1.36
CA PRO A 134 -10.96 -3.31 0.63
C PRO A 134 -10.16 -2.68 -0.51
N LYS A 135 -8.90 -3.10 -0.68
CA LYS A 135 -8.12 -2.76 -1.87
C LYS A 135 -8.88 -3.28 -3.09
N ARG A 136 -9.05 -2.41 -4.10
CA ARG A 136 -9.58 -2.87 -5.39
C ARG A 136 -8.67 -3.97 -5.91
N PRO A 137 -9.19 -5.13 -6.34
CA PRO A 137 -8.36 -6.12 -7.01
C PRO A 137 -7.71 -5.40 -8.20
N LYS A 138 -6.37 -5.43 -8.25
CA LYS A 138 -5.66 -4.95 -9.45
C LYS A 138 -6.29 -5.70 -10.62
N PRO A 139 -6.83 -5.03 -11.65
CA PRO A 139 -7.28 -5.75 -12.83
C PRO A 139 -6.08 -6.58 -13.27
N SER A 140 -6.28 -7.90 -13.31
CA SER A 140 -5.30 -8.82 -13.87
C SER A 140 -5.23 -8.49 -15.35
N VAL A 141 -4.44 -7.48 -15.70
CA VAL A 141 -4.07 -7.24 -17.09
C VAL A 141 -3.46 -8.57 -17.51
N PRO A 142 -4.02 -9.27 -18.51
CA PRO A 142 -3.33 -10.42 -19.08
C PRO A 142 -1.93 -9.93 -19.39
N VAL A 143 -0.90 -10.62 -18.88
CA VAL A 143 0.48 -10.32 -19.23
C VAL A 143 0.58 -10.54 -20.73
N GLN A 144 0.24 -9.51 -21.51
CA GLN A 144 0.54 -9.45 -22.91
C GLN A 144 2.04 -9.31 -22.93
N ASN A 145 2.74 -10.44 -23.03
CA ASN A 145 4.14 -10.45 -23.38
C ASN A 145 4.25 -9.50 -24.58
N PRO A 146 5.02 -8.39 -24.48
CA PRO A 146 5.13 -7.44 -25.57
C PRO A 146 5.51 -8.25 -26.81
N ALA A 147 4.73 -8.10 -27.88
CA ALA A 147 4.88 -8.90 -29.09
C ALA A 147 6.38 -8.98 -29.45
N PRO A 148 6.94 -10.19 -29.63
CA PRO A 148 8.37 -10.36 -29.90
C PRO A 148 8.83 -9.46 -31.04
N LYS A 149 9.71 -8.50 -30.76
CA LYS A 149 10.18 -7.52 -31.75
C LYS A 149 11.21 -8.11 -32.71
N GLU A 150 11.87 -9.21 -32.34
CA GLU A 150 12.98 -9.81 -33.07
C GLU A 150 12.79 -11.32 -33.30
N ASP A 151 13.40 -11.81 -34.39
CA ASP A 151 13.46 -13.23 -34.74
C ASP A 151 14.40 -13.99 -33.81
N CYS A 152 14.01 -15.21 -33.43
CA CYS A 152 14.84 -16.11 -32.65
C CYS A 152 16.02 -16.59 -33.49
N ARG A 153 17.23 -16.11 -33.16
CA ARG A 153 18.47 -16.49 -33.86
C ARG A 153 18.73 -17.99 -33.81
N ILE A 154 18.41 -18.64 -32.69
CA ILE A 154 18.63 -20.09 -32.50
C ILE A 154 17.70 -20.89 -33.40
N PHE A 155 16.40 -20.56 -33.40
CA PHE A 155 15.42 -21.21 -34.27
C PHE A 155 15.73 -20.95 -35.75
N LYS A 156 16.13 -19.72 -36.11
CA LYS A 156 16.51 -19.35 -37.48
C LYS A 156 17.75 -20.10 -37.96
N ALA A 157 18.73 -20.33 -37.10
CA ALA A 157 19.97 -21.04 -37.46
C ALA A 157 19.83 -22.57 -37.45
N LYS A 158 19.07 -23.13 -36.51
CA LYS A 158 19.04 -24.58 -36.25
C LYS A 158 17.70 -25.24 -36.57
N GLY A 159 16.66 -24.46 -36.88
CA GLY A 159 15.28 -24.96 -37.06
C GLY A 159 14.60 -25.42 -35.76
N ALA A 160 15.31 -25.41 -34.63
CA ALA A 160 14.82 -25.83 -33.32
C ALA A 160 15.33 -24.88 -32.22
N CYS A 161 14.48 -24.58 -31.25
CA CYS A 161 14.79 -23.70 -30.12
C CYS A 161 14.60 -24.46 -28.80
N PRO A 162 15.56 -24.44 -27.87
CA PRO A 162 15.43 -25.14 -26.59
C PRO A 162 14.30 -24.59 -25.72
N PHE A 163 13.83 -23.36 -26.00
CA PHE A 163 12.73 -22.73 -25.28
C PHE A 163 11.34 -23.07 -25.85
N GLY A 164 11.27 -23.80 -26.97
CA GLY A 164 10.00 -24.19 -27.61
C GLY A 164 9.06 -23.00 -27.87
N ASP A 165 7.75 -23.23 -27.74
CA ASP A 165 6.72 -22.19 -27.94
C ASP A 165 6.70 -21.12 -26.85
N LYS A 166 7.47 -21.32 -25.77
CA LYS A 166 7.65 -20.32 -24.70
C LYS A 166 8.79 -19.34 -25.01
N CYS A 167 9.39 -19.41 -26.20
CA CYS A 167 10.46 -18.49 -26.58
C CYS A 167 9.94 -17.04 -26.65
N ARG A 168 10.71 -16.09 -26.10
CA ARG A 168 10.40 -14.65 -26.15
C ARG A 168 10.60 -14.03 -27.54
N TYR A 169 11.16 -14.76 -28.50
CA TYR A 169 11.52 -14.30 -29.84
C TYR A 169 10.69 -15.02 -30.93
N LYS A 170 10.52 -14.42 -32.12
CA LYS A 170 9.70 -15.00 -33.19
C LYS A 170 10.36 -16.23 -33.83
N HIS A 171 9.64 -17.33 -33.94
CA HIS A 171 10.04 -18.52 -34.70
C HIS A 171 9.50 -18.42 -36.14
N VAL A 172 10.25 -17.79 -37.04
CA VAL A 172 9.89 -17.71 -38.47
C VAL A 172 10.54 -18.87 -39.23
N LYS A 173 9.74 -19.71 -39.90
CA LYS A 173 10.25 -20.68 -40.86
C LYS A 173 10.51 -19.94 -42.17
N ALA A 174 11.75 -20.00 -42.69
CA ALA A 174 12.02 -19.51 -44.02
C ALA A 174 11.22 -20.35 -45.02
N LEU A 175 10.24 -19.75 -45.71
CA LEU A 175 9.61 -20.39 -46.85
C LEU A 175 10.67 -20.52 -47.96
N PRO A 176 10.74 -21.63 -48.69
CA PRO A 176 11.61 -21.73 -49.85
C PRO A 176 11.17 -20.67 -50.88
N SER A 177 12.10 -19.79 -51.24
CA SER A 177 11.94 -18.81 -52.31
C SER A 177 11.59 -19.55 -53.61
N ASN A 178 10.32 -19.53 -53.99
CA ASN A 178 9.85 -20.15 -55.23
C ASN A 178 10.24 -19.24 -56.40
N ASN A 179 11.48 -19.37 -56.87
CA ASN A 179 11.94 -18.73 -58.11
C ASN A 179 11.91 -19.77 -59.23
N SER A 180 10.74 -19.95 -59.84
CA SER A 180 10.56 -20.75 -61.04
C SER A 180 10.15 -19.83 -62.19
N ARG A 181 11.16 -19.22 -62.83
CA ARG A 181 11.06 -18.80 -64.23
C ARG A 181 11.32 -20.03 -65.09
N GLN A 182 10.30 -20.50 -65.81
CA GLN A 182 10.50 -21.16 -67.10
C GLN A 182 9.39 -20.72 -68.04
N ASP A 183 9.79 -19.87 -68.99
CA ASP A 183 9.12 -19.65 -70.26
C ASP A 183 8.97 -20.98 -71.01
N ALA A 184 7.80 -21.21 -71.60
CA ALA A 184 7.65 -22.05 -72.78
C ALA A 184 6.55 -21.48 -73.68
N THR A 185 6.94 -21.26 -74.92
CA THR A 185 6.30 -20.59 -76.04
C THR A 185 5.24 -21.44 -76.76
N LYS A 186 4.21 -20.76 -77.28
CA LYS A 186 3.59 -20.89 -78.63
C LYS A 186 3.22 -22.30 -79.16
N ASN A 187 1.94 -22.56 -79.43
CA ASN A 187 1.32 -22.58 -80.79
C ASN A 187 -0.04 -23.31 -80.81
N GLN A 188 -0.94 -22.72 -81.61
CA GLN A 188 -2.07 -23.30 -82.38
C GLN A 188 -3.26 -23.91 -81.64
#